data_AF-A0A969NYE6-F1
#
_entry.id   AF-A0A969NYE6-F1
#
_cell.length_a   1.000
_cell.length_b   1.000
_cell.length_c   1.000
_cell.angle_alpha   90.00
_cell.angle_beta   90.00
_cell.angle_gamma   90.00
#
_symmetry.space_group_name_H-M   'P 1'
#
loop_
_entity.id
_entity.type
_entity.pdbx_description
1 polymer ?
#
loop_
_entity_poly.entity_id
_entity_poly.type
_entity_poly.pdbx_seq_one_letter_code
_entity_poly.pdbx_strand_id
1 'polypeptide(L)'
;MSREKNRIDATKLELKRKIKDLYERSSIQVTASLHSALIVWLQTVHINCQLIRKKQRRDVVAVWNPYHKQVEPLRCEQSNNPVTSFYLSDESAQIICPQVWSN
;
A
#
# COMPACT_ATOMS: atom_id res chain seq x y z
N MET A 1 12.05 33.51 45.64
CA MET A 1 11.28 33.37 44.37
C MET A 1 12.14 32.98 43.15
N SER A 2 13.36 33.52 42.96
CA SER A 2 14.20 33.20 41.77
C SER A 2 14.85 31.81 41.78
N ARG A 3 15.38 31.35 42.93
CA ARG A 3 16.13 30.08 43.05
C ARG A 3 15.29 28.83 42.80
N GLU A 4 14.04 28.83 43.29
CA GLU A 4 13.06 27.76 43.06
C GLU A 4 12.66 27.65 41.59
N LYS A 5 12.42 28.79 40.92
CA LYS A 5 12.15 28.82 39.47
C LYS A 5 13.32 28.28 38.66
N ASN A 6 14.54 28.71 38.98
CA ASN A 6 15.75 28.20 38.30
C ASN A 6 15.93 26.69 38.47
N ARG A 7 15.56 26.14 39.64
CA ARG A 7 15.60 24.70 39.88
C ARG A 7 14.57 23.96 39.02
N ILE A 8 13.34 24.46 38.94
CA ILE A 8 12.29 23.89 38.09
C ILE A 8 12.69 23.92 36.61
N ASP A 9 13.28 25.02 36.15
CA ASP A 9 13.69 25.17 34.75
C ASP A 9 14.88 24.26 34.41
N ALA A 10 15.83 24.08 35.33
CA ALA A 10 16.92 23.11 35.18
C ALA A 10 16.38 21.67 35.09
N THR A 11 15.44 21.28 35.97
CA THR A 11 14.82 19.95 35.93
C THR A 11 14.05 19.69 34.64
N LYS A 12 13.31 20.68 34.13
CA LYS A 12 12.60 20.58 32.84
C LYS A 12 13.56 20.40 31.67
N LEU A 13 14.70 21.08 31.70
CA LEU A 13 15.72 20.96 30.67
C LEU A 13 16.36 19.57 30.68
N GLU A 14 16.67 19.05 31.87
CA GLU A 14 17.21 17.70 32.04
C GLU A 14 16.20 16.62 31.60
N LEU A 15 14.93 16.78 31.95
CA LEU A 15 13.85 15.89 31.52
C LEU A 15 13.72 15.85 29.99
N LYS A 16 13.73 17.02 29.32
CA LYS A 16 13.69 17.09 27.85
C LYS A 16 14.86 16.35 27.20
N ARG A 17 16.07 16.46 27.78
CA ARG A 17 17.25 15.74 27.29
C ARG A 17 17.08 14.23 27.45
N LYS A 18 16.65 13.76 28.61
CA LYS A 18 16.43 12.32 28.87
C LYS A 18 15.36 11.72 27.96
N ILE A 19 14.26 12.44 27.69
CA ILE A 19 13.22 11.98 26.76
C ILE A 19 13.78 11.84 25.34
N LYS A 20 14.56 12.82 24.88
CA LYS A 20 15.21 12.77 23.56
C LYS A 20 16.17 11.58 23.45
N ASP A 21 17.02 11.39 24.46
CA ASP A 21 17.97 10.28 24.54
C ASP A 21 17.26 8.92 24.51
N LEU A 22 16.14 8.80 25.23
CA LEU A 22 15.31 7.60 25.23
C LEU A 22 14.70 7.35 23.85
N TYR A 23 14.16 8.38 23.20
CA TYR A 23 13.54 8.25 21.88
C TYR A 23 14.56 7.81 20.81
N GLU A 24 15.76 8.41 20.82
CA GLU A 24 16.84 8.02 19.90
C GLU A 24 17.28 6.56 20.13
N ARG A 25 17.47 6.14 21.39
CA ARG A 25 17.87 4.76 21.72
C ARG A 25 16.78 3.72 21.50
N SER A 26 15.52 4.09 21.64
CA SER A 26 14.38 3.17 21.49
C SER A 26 13.79 3.16 20.08
N SER A 27 14.27 4.05 19.19
CA SER A 27 13.86 4.05 17.79
C SER A 27 14.46 2.85 17.05
N ILE A 28 13.63 1.85 16.75
CA ILE A 28 13.98 0.78 15.84
C ILE A 28 13.57 1.24 14.44
N GLN A 29 14.55 1.50 13.60
CA GLN A 29 14.31 1.84 12.19
C GLN A 29 14.28 0.54 11.38
N VAL A 30 13.08 0.07 11.04
CA VAL A 30 12.89 -1.10 10.17
C VAL A 30 12.94 -0.62 8.72
N THR A 31 14.00 -0.99 8.01
CA THR A 31 14.11 -0.77 6.57
C THR A 31 13.92 -2.11 5.85
N ALA A 32 13.12 -2.09 4.77
CA ALA A 32 12.94 -3.22 3.89
C ALA A 32 13.40 -2.81 2.49
N SER A 33 14.28 -3.60 1.90
CA SER A 33 14.74 -3.43 0.53
C SER A 33 14.69 -4.77 -0.20
N LEU A 34 14.48 -4.71 -1.52
CA LEU A 34 14.47 -5.91 -2.35
C LEU A 34 15.91 -6.43 -2.49
N HIS A 35 16.26 -7.51 -1.77
CA HIS A 35 17.59 -8.13 -1.87
C HIS A 35 17.66 -9.16 -3.00
N SER A 36 16.61 -9.96 -3.19
CA SER A 36 16.56 -11.02 -4.20
C SER A 36 15.11 -11.34 -4.57
N ALA A 37 14.90 -11.82 -5.79
CA ALA A 37 13.60 -12.29 -6.27
C ALA A 37 13.69 -13.78 -6.63
N LEU A 38 12.68 -14.56 -6.22
CA LEU A 38 12.54 -15.96 -6.55
C LEU A 38 11.35 -16.12 -7.50
N ILE A 39 11.54 -16.85 -8.60
CA ILE A 39 10.45 -17.25 -9.50
C ILE A 39 9.99 -18.65 -9.11
N VAL A 40 8.72 -18.78 -8.76
CA VAL A 40 8.09 -20.08 -8.46
C VAL A 40 7.01 -20.34 -9.49
N TRP A 41 7.06 -21.52 -10.11
CA TRP A 41 6.02 -21.97 -11.02
C TRP A 41 4.88 -22.56 -10.19
N LEU A 42 3.75 -21.84 -10.17
CA LEU A 42 2.55 -22.27 -9.48
C LEU A 42 1.52 -22.75 -10.50
N GLN A 43 0.75 -23.76 -10.12
CA GLN A 43 -0.46 -24.11 -10.85
C GLN A 43 -1.44 -22.94 -10.73
N THR A 44 -1.85 -22.37 -11.86
CA THR A 44 -2.84 -21.29 -11.93
C THR A 44 -3.96 -21.70 -12.86
N VAL A 45 -5.17 -21.19 -12.60
CA VAL A 45 -6.29 -21.36 -13.53
C VAL A 45 -6.58 -20.00 -14.17
N HIS A 46 -6.55 -19.95 -15.49
CA HIS A 46 -6.89 -18.75 -16.25
C HIS A 46 -8.39 -18.72 -16.52
N ILE A 47 -9.01 -17.61 -16.14
CA ILE A 47 -10.42 -17.34 -16.36
C ILE A 47 -10.49 -16.20 -17.37
N ASN A 48 -10.92 -16.53 -18.59
CA ASN A 48 -11.13 -15.54 -19.63
C ASN A 48 -12.46 -14.81 -19.34
N CYS A 49 -12.37 -13.50 -19.15
CA CYS A 49 -13.49 -12.64 -18.83
C CYS A 49 -13.59 -11.53 -19.87
N GLN A 50 -14.81 -11.10 -20.18
CA GLN A 50 -15.04 -9.91 -21.00
C GLN A 50 -15.61 -8.80 -20.13
N LEU A 51 -14.88 -7.68 -20.06
CA LEU A 51 -15.32 -6.45 -19.42
C LEU A 51 -16.13 -5.64 -20.42
N ILE A 52 -17.34 -5.22 -20.02
CA ILE A 52 -18.27 -4.50 -20.89
C ILE A 52 -18.71 -3.23 -20.17
N ARG A 53 -18.47 -2.07 -20.79
CA ARG A 53 -19.04 -0.78 -20.38
C ARG A 53 -19.57 -0.05 -21.61
N LYS A 54 -20.87 0.25 -21.62
CA LYS A 54 -21.56 0.90 -22.76
C LYS A 54 -21.30 0.13 -24.07
N LYS A 55 -20.62 0.77 -25.05
CA LYS A 55 -20.27 0.17 -26.35
C LYS A 55 -18.90 -0.50 -26.35
N GLN A 56 -18.09 -0.30 -25.31
CA GLN A 56 -16.75 -0.83 -25.23
C GLN A 56 -16.75 -2.23 -24.63
N ARG A 57 -15.96 -3.11 -25.24
CA ARG A 57 -15.75 -4.48 -24.81
C ARG A 57 -14.26 -4.77 -24.79
N ARG A 58 -13.81 -5.44 -23.75
CA ARG A 58 -12.41 -5.79 -23.59
C ARG A 58 -12.27 -7.14 -22.92
N ASP A 59 -11.48 -8.00 -23.53
CA ASP A 59 -11.14 -9.29 -22.94
C ASP A 59 -9.98 -9.14 -21.96
N VAL A 60 -10.10 -9.78 -20.81
CA VAL A 60 -9.10 -9.83 -19.75
C VAL A 60 -8.99 -11.23 -19.19
N VAL A 61 -7.82 -11.56 -18.66
CA VAL A 61 -7.58 -12.84 -17.98
C VAL A 61 -7.53 -12.58 -16.49
N ALA A 62 -8.51 -13.10 -15.76
CA ALA A 62 -8.43 -13.21 -14.31
C ALA A 62 -7.71 -14.51 -13.96
N VAL A 63 -6.79 -14.46 -13.00
CA VAL A 63 -6.02 -15.63 -12.57
C VAL A 63 -6.57 -16.11 -11.24
N TRP A 64 -7.03 -17.36 -11.18
CA TRP A 64 -7.38 -17.99 -9.91
C TRP A 64 -6.15 -18.64 -9.28
N ASN A 65 -5.87 -18.28 -8.04
CA ASN A 65 -4.80 -18.87 -7.24
C ASN A 65 -5.38 -20.02 -6.39
N PRO A 66 -5.01 -21.28 -6.66
CA PRO A 66 -5.53 -22.43 -5.92
C PRO A 66 -5.04 -22.51 -4.48
N TYR A 67 -3.88 -21.90 -4.17
CA TYR A 67 -3.31 -21.91 -2.82
C TYR A 67 -4.03 -20.91 -1.91
N HIS A 68 -4.29 -19.71 -2.41
CA HIS A 68 -5.04 -18.69 -1.67
C HIS A 68 -6.57 -18.86 -1.80
N LYS A 69 -7.02 -19.74 -2.70
CA LYS A 69 -8.45 -19.97 -3.00
C LYS A 69 -9.18 -18.67 -3.32
N GLN A 70 -8.53 -17.79 -4.09
CA GLN A 70 -9.08 -16.50 -4.50
C GLN A 70 -8.59 -16.13 -5.90
N VAL A 71 -9.32 -15.24 -6.56
CA VAL A 71 -8.86 -14.59 -7.80
C VAL A 71 -7.79 -13.57 -7.43
N GLU A 72 -6.65 -13.63 -8.12
CA GLU A 72 -5.58 -12.63 -8.01
C GLU A 72 -6.12 -11.25 -8.38
N PRO A 73 -5.77 -10.20 -7.62
CA PRO A 73 -6.23 -8.86 -7.91
C PRO A 73 -5.75 -8.42 -9.29
N LEU A 74 -6.66 -7.79 -10.04
CA LEU A 74 -6.31 -7.14 -11.29
C LEU A 74 -5.49 -5.88 -10.97
N ARG A 75 -4.90 -5.24 -11.99
CA ARG A 75 -4.12 -4.01 -11.80
C ARG A 75 -4.86 -2.82 -12.36
N CYS A 76 -4.85 -1.73 -11.58
CA CYS A 76 -5.25 -0.43 -12.09
C CYS A 76 -4.25 0.05 -13.14
N GLU A 77 -4.73 0.51 -14.28
CA GLU A 77 -3.86 0.96 -15.36
C GLU A 77 -3.23 2.33 -15.14
N GLN A 78 -3.77 3.11 -14.19
CA GLN A 78 -3.25 4.44 -13.85
C GLN A 78 -2.26 4.40 -12.69
N SER A 79 -2.60 3.70 -11.59
CA SER A 79 -1.78 3.65 -10.38
C SER A 79 -0.90 2.41 -10.27
N ASN A 80 -1.11 1.41 -11.13
CA ASN A 80 -0.46 0.10 -11.08
C ASN A 80 -0.68 -0.69 -9.78
N ASN A 81 -1.57 -0.19 -8.90
CA ASN A 81 -1.94 -0.84 -7.66
C ASN A 81 -2.84 -2.06 -7.92
N PRO A 82 -2.74 -3.12 -7.09
CA PRO A 82 -3.66 -4.24 -7.14
C PRO A 82 -5.07 -3.77 -6.74
N VAL A 83 -6.09 -4.23 -7.47
CA VAL A 83 -7.50 -3.89 -7.28
C VAL A 83 -8.38 -5.14 -7.31
N THR A 84 -9.28 -5.23 -6.34
CA THR A 84 -10.35 -6.24 -6.29
C THR A 84 -11.72 -5.64 -6.62
N SER A 85 -11.85 -4.32 -6.48
CA SER A 85 -13.00 -3.52 -6.89
C SER A 85 -12.49 -2.35 -7.73
N PHE A 86 -13.11 -2.13 -8.89
CA PHE A 86 -12.65 -1.18 -9.88
C PHE A 86 -13.80 -0.64 -10.73
N TYR A 87 -13.53 0.49 -11.37
CA TYR A 87 -14.38 1.06 -12.41
C TYR A 87 -13.75 0.80 -13.77
N LEU A 88 -14.56 0.90 -14.83
CA LEU A 88 -14.09 0.79 -16.21
C LEU A 88 -14.10 2.18 -16.86
N SER A 89 -13.08 2.58 -17.63
CA SER A 89 -13.14 3.83 -18.40
C SER A 89 -14.23 3.79 -19.48
N ASP A 90 -14.76 4.95 -19.88
CA ASP A 90 -15.80 5.02 -20.92
C ASP A 90 -15.27 4.84 -22.35
N GLU A 91 -14.01 5.21 -22.58
CA GLU A 91 -13.39 5.20 -23.91
C GLU A 91 -12.88 3.81 -24.31
N SER A 92 -12.34 3.06 -23.35
CA SER A 92 -11.55 1.84 -23.64
C SER A 92 -11.75 0.74 -22.59
N ALA A 93 -12.75 0.87 -21.70
CA ALA A 93 -13.04 -0.07 -20.63
C ALA A 93 -11.79 -0.45 -19.79
N GLN A 94 -10.94 0.54 -19.51
CA GLN A 94 -9.73 0.34 -18.70
C GLN A 94 -10.07 0.17 -17.24
N ILE A 95 -9.35 -0.72 -16.57
CA ILE A 95 -9.51 -0.97 -15.14
C ILE A 95 -8.90 0.20 -14.37
N ILE A 96 -9.74 0.96 -13.66
CA ILE A 96 -9.33 2.13 -12.88
C ILE A 96 -9.69 1.91 -11.41
N CYS A 97 -8.72 2.14 -10.53
CA CYS A 97 -8.92 2.03 -9.09
C CYS A 97 -9.83 3.16 -8.57
N PRO A 98 -10.66 2.91 -7.54
CA PRO A 98 -11.51 3.93 -6.94
C PRO A 98 -10.77 5.18 -6.44
N GLN A 99 -9.51 5.02 -6.03
CA GLN A 99 -8.69 6.11 -5.49
C GLN A 99 -8.28 7.15 -6.52
N VAL A 100 -8.18 6.76 -7.80
CA VAL A 100 -7.72 7.64 -8.90
C VAL A 100 -8.86 7.89 -9.89
N TRP A 101 -10.06 7.41 -9.59
CA TRP A 101 -11.23 7.70 -10.40
C TRP A 101 -11.60 9.18 -10.31
N SER A 102 -11.23 9.95 -11.33
CA SER A 102 -11.76 11.29 -11.57
C SER A 102 -12.94 11.17 -12.54
N ASN A 103 -14.13 11.60 -12.10
CA ASN A 103 -15.29 11.77 -12.97
C ASN A 103 -15.01 12.75 -14.11
#